data_AF-A0ABD3QTS2-F1
#
_entry.id   AF-A0ABD3QTS2-F1
#
_cell.length_a   1.000
_cell.length_b   1.000
_cell.length_c   1.000
_cell.angle_alpha   90.00
_cell.angle_beta   90.00
_cell.angle_gamma   90.00
#
_symmetry.space_group_name_H-M   'P 1'
#
loop_
_entity.id
_entity.type
_entity.pdbx_description
1 polymer ?
#
loop_
_entity_poly.entity_id
_entity_poly.type
_entity_poly.pdbx_seq_one_letter_code
_entity_poly.pdbx_strand_id
1 'polypeptide(L)'
;MYHRILTQHPLPSLFLSRTTPTCTLDRDVLNENTVGKMDDLGLSIFAKLCGFNRGAFVMDPPDGKTYGCLSFPESFSTNVNLTDPIPDSVSLTKSFASGNITASQTVDIVDQYVSSVYSSSGGGELNPYGCDVNGLATLEDCPVDETPRSLMNGEEGVKAVTLAGAFVPAPWATGGKVLSMEEVKKMYSAQDFQDMVDLSVNAVQIPVPRDAFAKMGDVLDTLSHLMNHIERAGLAVVIVLVNPKEEDKGITDRKINDQVTAAANYVRDNKSIIAIQVPSALPSLVSAVRTASSTLPILVPINKGELNNLSFPPDNYLFAALDVGASTSVADIASSDSVGDRLKMFYHENIVCIDRSPIEWLDCYKDMPAYITSGFDLAVDDCIHQGEDGFKNYGQCDRFDETIGSGWWERHRKSLASRQLFTYSKGLGWSFSGWKLYEDENPGVIDSPAKLLCLRDVASAGLFPSLTSDSKSEAMSCLNGPVADFALGDATLAPTLAPPPDCGNGWWNFTTKKCDYWIPPPPTPSPTEKPTMPCPSCEEVSNMALVQSAAAGAVVALVLNWAVKKMFGRHDGYETLP
;
A
#
# COMPACT_ATOMS: atom_id res chain seq x y z
N MET A 1 67.61 -27.64 -25.16
CA MET A 1 66.29 -27.11 -25.56
C MET A 1 65.26 -27.75 -24.64
N TYR A 2 64.86 -27.05 -23.58
CA TYR A 2 63.90 -27.53 -22.58
C TYR A 2 62.60 -26.73 -22.69
N HIS A 3 61.48 -27.44 -22.81
CA HIS A 3 60.13 -26.89 -22.82
C HIS A 3 59.83 -26.17 -21.50
N ARG A 4 59.42 -24.91 -21.60
CA ARG A 4 58.96 -24.09 -20.46
C ARG A 4 57.44 -24.21 -20.38
N ILE A 5 56.97 -24.95 -19.38
CA ILE A 5 55.56 -25.02 -18.97
C ILE A 5 55.22 -23.68 -18.31
N LEU A 6 54.26 -22.96 -18.88
CA LEU A 6 53.65 -21.77 -18.28
C LEU A 6 52.58 -22.25 -17.29
N THR A 7 52.91 -22.22 -16.00
CA THR A 7 51.90 -22.31 -14.93
C THR A 7 51.17 -20.98 -14.83
N GLN A 8 49.91 -20.95 -15.27
CA GLN A 8 48.98 -19.87 -14.92
C GLN A 8 48.71 -19.96 -13.41
N HIS A 9 49.19 -18.96 -12.67
CA HIS A 9 48.70 -18.71 -11.33
C HIS A 9 47.28 -18.14 -11.45
N PRO A 10 46.27 -18.70 -10.76
CA PRO A 10 44.99 -18.03 -10.63
C PRO A 10 45.22 -16.76 -9.81
N LEU A 11 44.88 -15.61 -10.39
CA LEU A 11 44.74 -14.37 -9.65
C LEU A 11 43.69 -14.60 -8.55
N PRO A 12 43.92 -14.16 -7.30
CA PRO A 12 42.89 -14.23 -6.28
C PRO A 12 41.75 -13.32 -6.72
N SER A 13 40.62 -13.94 -7.05
CA SER A 13 39.32 -13.28 -7.08
C SER A 13 39.13 -12.58 -5.73
N LEU A 14 39.15 -11.26 -5.74
CA LEU A 14 38.62 -10.43 -4.66
C LEU A 14 37.12 -10.73 -4.61
N PHE A 15 36.73 -11.78 -3.89
CA PHE A 15 35.38 -11.91 -3.38
C PHE A 15 35.22 -10.79 -2.36
N LEU A 16 34.59 -9.69 -2.78
CA LEU A 16 33.89 -8.83 -1.85
C LEU A 16 32.97 -9.75 -1.06
N SER A 17 33.26 -9.91 0.24
CA SER A 17 32.36 -10.57 1.19
C SER A 17 31.01 -9.87 1.08
N ARG A 18 30.05 -10.46 0.37
CA ARG A 18 28.66 -9.97 0.40
C ARG A 18 28.23 -9.99 1.86
N THR A 19 28.01 -8.81 2.42
CA THR A 19 27.36 -8.66 3.72
C THR A 19 25.97 -9.29 3.60
N THR A 20 25.62 -10.15 4.55
CA THR A 20 24.26 -10.68 4.64
C THR A 20 23.37 -9.52 5.11
N PRO A 21 22.28 -9.18 4.41
CA PRO A 21 21.39 -8.13 4.88
C PRO A 21 20.91 -8.40 6.30
N THR A 22 20.87 -7.35 7.12
CA THR A 22 20.43 -7.41 8.52
C THR A 22 19.08 -6.72 8.64
N CYS A 23 18.23 -7.19 9.56
CA CYS A 23 16.98 -6.53 9.89
C CYS A 23 17.17 -5.76 11.19
N THR A 24 16.97 -4.44 11.14
CA THR A 24 17.16 -3.53 12.28
C THR A 24 15.92 -2.67 12.44
N LEU A 25 15.79 -2.00 13.59
CA LEU A 25 14.75 -0.99 13.75
C LEU A 25 15.02 0.20 12.84
N ASP A 26 13.99 0.68 12.15
CA ASP A 26 14.07 1.95 11.44
C ASP A 26 14.08 3.09 12.46
N ARG A 27 15.27 3.67 12.68
CA ARG A 27 15.48 4.77 13.62
C ARG A 27 14.85 6.09 13.15
N ASP A 28 14.44 6.22 11.88
CA ASP A 28 13.64 7.37 11.44
C ASP A 28 12.20 7.28 11.95
N VAL A 29 11.71 6.07 12.23
CA VAL A 29 10.37 5.81 12.77
C VAL A 29 10.41 5.64 14.29
N LEU A 30 11.20 4.68 14.78
CA LEU A 30 11.29 4.32 16.18
C LEU A 30 12.67 4.70 16.76
N ASN A 31 12.70 5.80 17.50
CA ASN A 31 13.89 6.35 18.15
C ASN A 31 13.54 6.87 19.55
N GLU A 32 14.54 7.44 20.24
CA GLU A 32 14.41 7.95 21.60
C GLU A 32 13.34 9.04 21.75
N ASN A 33 12.96 9.73 20.68
CA ASN A 33 11.94 10.78 20.67
C ASN A 33 10.54 10.24 20.33
N THR A 34 10.43 9.03 19.76
CA THR A 34 9.16 8.45 19.30
C THR A 34 8.73 7.23 20.10
N VAL A 35 9.64 6.49 20.76
CA VAL A 35 9.29 5.33 21.58
C VAL A 35 8.29 5.65 22.71
N GLY A 36 8.38 6.85 23.29
CA GLY A 36 7.42 7.33 24.29
C GLY A 36 6.04 7.71 23.74
N LYS A 37 5.88 7.72 22.41
CA LYS A 37 4.61 8.00 21.72
C LYS A 37 3.92 6.72 21.21
N MET A 38 4.51 5.56 21.46
CA MET A 38 3.90 4.28 21.12
C MET A 38 2.75 3.97 22.08
N ASP A 39 1.61 3.54 21.53
CA ASP A 39 0.45 3.14 22.33
C ASP A 39 0.71 1.83 23.09
N ASP A 40 1.35 0.86 22.42
CA ASP A 40 1.73 -0.43 22.99
C ASP A 40 2.98 -1.00 22.29
N LEU A 41 4.15 -0.83 22.92
CA LEU A 41 5.41 -1.41 22.44
C LEU A 41 5.32 -2.95 22.28
N GLY A 42 4.54 -3.59 23.14
CA GLY A 42 4.47 -5.04 23.20
C GLY A 42 3.67 -5.66 22.05
N LEU A 43 2.48 -5.12 21.78
CA LEU A 43 1.65 -5.56 20.66
C LEU A 43 2.28 -5.20 19.31
N SER A 44 2.88 -4.02 19.19
CA SER A 44 3.42 -3.54 17.91
C SER A 44 4.67 -4.29 17.46
N ILE A 45 5.49 -4.80 18.39
CA ILE A 45 6.78 -5.42 18.06
C ILE A 45 6.82 -6.90 18.45
N PHE A 46 6.65 -7.20 19.74
CA PHE A 46 6.90 -8.54 20.25
C PHE A 46 5.86 -9.56 19.77
N ALA A 47 4.58 -9.19 19.70
CA ALA A 47 3.54 -10.09 19.20
C ALA A 47 3.78 -10.51 17.73
N LYS A 48 4.25 -9.57 16.90
CA LYS A 48 4.58 -9.83 15.50
C LYS A 48 5.76 -10.78 15.36
N LEU A 49 6.87 -10.48 16.03
CA LEU A 49 8.09 -11.27 16.01
C LEU A 49 7.91 -12.68 16.60
N CYS A 50 7.08 -12.82 17.64
CA CYS A 50 6.64 -14.12 18.15
C CYS A 50 5.98 -15.00 17.07
N GLY A 51 5.15 -14.41 16.21
CA GLY A 51 4.47 -15.11 15.13
C GLY A 51 5.44 -15.68 14.09
N PHE A 52 6.41 -14.87 13.65
CA PHE A 52 7.41 -15.28 12.64
C PHE A 52 8.23 -16.48 13.09
N ASN A 53 8.73 -16.45 14.33
CA ASN A 53 9.62 -17.48 14.85
C ASN A 53 8.93 -18.60 15.61
N ARG A 54 7.60 -18.77 15.42
CA ARG A 54 6.80 -19.81 16.07
C ARG A 54 7.00 -19.84 17.61
N GLY A 55 7.27 -18.67 18.19
CA GLY A 55 7.43 -18.49 19.63
C GLY A 55 8.84 -18.66 20.22
N ALA A 56 9.90 -18.89 19.43
CA ALA A 56 11.26 -19.01 19.98
C ALA A 56 12.38 -18.61 19.01
N PHE A 57 13.50 -18.09 19.53
CA PHE A 57 14.67 -17.70 18.72
C PHE A 57 15.98 -18.14 19.37
N VAL A 58 17.07 -18.08 18.60
CA VAL A 58 18.46 -18.35 19.04
C VAL A 58 19.35 -17.16 18.70
N MET A 59 20.44 -16.95 19.43
CA MET A 59 21.39 -15.88 19.13
C MET A 59 22.28 -16.23 17.92
N ASP A 60 22.77 -15.21 17.22
CA ASP A 60 23.85 -15.33 16.24
C ASP A 60 24.99 -14.35 16.60
N PRO A 61 26.20 -14.83 16.95
CA PRO A 61 26.59 -16.24 17.07
C PRO A 61 25.84 -16.98 18.19
N PRO A 62 25.60 -18.30 18.05
CA PRO A 62 24.88 -19.07 19.06
C PRO A 62 25.57 -19.10 20.42
N ASP A 63 24.81 -18.82 21.48
CA ASP A 63 25.24 -18.88 22.88
C ASP A 63 24.87 -20.22 23.56
N GLY A 64 24.33 -21.16 22.78
CA GLY A 64 23.88 -22.47 23.25
C GLY A 64 22.51 -22.48 23.94
N LYS A 65 21.74 -21.39 23.88
CA LYS A 65 20.40 -21.27 24.46
C LYS A 65 19.33 -21.01 23.39
N THR A 66 18.10 -21.35 23.74
CA THR A 66 16.89 -20.99 22.99
C THR A 66 16.05 -20.10 23.88
N TYR A 67 15.62 -18.96 23.34
CA TYR A 67 14.84 -17.97 24.05
C TYR A 67 13.39 -18.05 23.61
N GLY A 68 12.46 -17.95 24.56
CA GLY A 68 11.06 -17.71 24.23
C GLY A 68 10.93 -16.34 23.57
N CYS A 69 9.93 -16.17 22.71
CA CYS A 69 9.79 -14.94 21.95
C CYS A 69 9.54 -13.68 22.79
N LEU A 70 9.17 -13.79 24.07
CA LEU A 70 9.07 -12.61 24.95
C LEU A 70 10.27 -12.45 25.87
N SER A 71 11.22 -13.39 25.85
CA SER A 71 12.38 -13.42 26.74
C SER A 71 13.59 -12.78 26.10
N PHE A 72 14.38 -12.07 26.90
CA PHE A 72 15.61 -11.43 26.44
C PHE A 72 16.84 -12.13 27.04
N PRO A 73 17.88 -12.36 26.21
CA PRO A 73 19.21 -12.68 26.70
C PRO A 73 19.72 -11.60 27.65
N GLU A 74 20.44 -12.01 28.70
CA GLU A 74 21.08 -11.08 29.64
C GLU A 74 22.04 -10.11 28.91
N SER A 75 22.65 -10.57 27.81
CA SER A 75 23.54 -9.76 26.97
C SER A 75 22.87 -8.48 26.46
N PHE A 76 21.56 -8.49 26.17
CA PHE A 76 20.87 -7.29 25.69
C PHE A 76 20.93 -6.15 26.72
N SER A 77 20.78 -6.50 28.00
CA SER A 77 20.84 -5.53 29.11
C SER A 77 22.27 -5.06 29.34
N THR A 78 23.24 -5.97 29.29
CA THR A 78 24.65 -5.60 29.48
C THR A 78 25.17 -4.71 28.35
N ASN A 79 24.73 -4.95 27.11
CA ASN A 79 25.15 -4.18 25.94
C ASN A 79 24.70 -2.72 26.01
N VAL A 80 23.60 -2.42 26.72
CA VAL A 80 23.10 -1.06 26.94
C VAL A 80 23.47 -0.51 28.33
N ASN A 81 24.47 -1.12 29.00
CA ASN A 81 25.01 -0.73 30.30
C ASN A 81 23.99 -0.74 31.45
N LEU A 82 23.03 -1.67 31.44
CA LEU A 82 22.13 -1.89 32.59
C LEU A 82 22.79 -2.81 33.62
N THR A 83 22.63 -2.45 34.89
CA THR A 83 23.11 -3.23 36.04
C THR A 83 22.14 -4.34 36.43
N ASP A 84 20.84 -4.07 36.33
CA ASP A 84 19.79 -5.07 36.55
C ASP A 84 19.29 -5.59 35.19
N PRO A 85 19.36 -6.91 34.93
CA PRO A 85 18.89 -7.48 33.67
C PRO A 85 17.38 -7.26 33.46
N ILE A 86 16.99 -6.98 32.22
CA ILE A 86 15.61 -6.96 31.75
C ILE A 86 15.30 -8.35 31.14
N PRO A 87 14.58 -9.23 31.85
CA PRO A 87 14.45 -10.64 31.43
C PRO A 87 13.45 -10.85 30.30
N ASP A 88 12.52 -9.91 30.09
CA ASP A 88 11.43 -10.04 29.12
C ASP A 88 10.83 -8.70 28.70
N SER A 89 9.99 -8.74 27.68
CA SER A 89 9.27 -7.59 27.13
C SER A 89 8.35 -6.88 28.11
N VAL A 90 7.73 -7.62 29.03
CA VAL A 90 6.86 -7.05 30.08
C VAL A 90 7.69 -6.21 31.04
N SER A 91 8.86 -6.70 31.41
CA SER A 91 9.82 -6.03 32.28
C SER A 91 10.41 -4.80 31.61
N LEU A 92 10.69 -4.86 30.30
CA LEU A 92 11.13 -3.71 29.52
C LEU A 92 10.08 -2.59 29.53
N THR A 93 8.84 -2.92 29.20
CA THR A 93 7.74 -1.95 29.13
C THR A 93 7.51 -1.28 30.48
N LYS A 94 7.51 -2.07 31.57
CA LYS A 94 7.37 -1.54 32.94
C LYS A 94 8.54 -0.66 33.35
N SER A 95 9.78 -1.09 33.05
CA SER A 95 10.99 -0.35 33.42
C SER A 95 11.10 0.98 32.67
N PHE A 96 10.68 1.02 31.40
CA PHE A 96 10.60 2.25 30.64
C PHE A 96 9.52 3.19 31.22
N ALA A 97 8.31 2.67 31.46
CA ALA A 97 7.22 3.45 32.03
C ALA A 97 7.53 4.01 33.44
N SER A 98 8.33 3.30 34.24
CA SER A 98 8.77 3.76 35.56
C SER A 98 10.00 4.68 35.52
N GLY A 99 10.58 4.92 34.35
CA GLY A 99 11.80 5.73 34.18
C GLY A 99 13.08 5.05 34.69
N ASN A 100 13.08 3.73 34.90
CA ASN A 100 14.25 2.97 35.33
C ASN A 100 15.27 2.78 34.19
N ILE A 101 14.81 2.82 32.94
CA ILE A 101 15.64 2.79 31.74
C ILE A 101 15.30 3.98 30.85
N THR A 102 16.29 4.46 30.11
CA THR A 102 16.13 5.58 29.17
C THR A 102 15.46 5.14 27.87
N ALA A 103 14.89 6.09 27.14
CA ALA A 103 14.33 5.84 25.81
C ALA A 103 15.36 5.23 24.84
N SER A 104 16.60 5.75 24.83
CA SER A 104 17.69 5.18 24.02
C SER A 104 17.94 3.71 24.37
N GLN A 105 18.07 3.38 25.66
CA GLN A 105 18.28 2.00 26.10
C GLN A 105 17.11 1.09 25.71
N THR A 106 15.87 1.58 25.78
CA THR A 106 14.70 0.84 25.31
C THR A 106 14.80 0.53 23.83
N VAL A 107 15.06 1.54 22.98
CA VAL A 107 15.16 1.33 21.54
C VAL A 107 16.32 0.39 21.20
N ASP A 108 17.47 0.52 21.85
CA ASP A 108 18.63 -0.35 21.61
C ASP A 108 18.40 -1.81 22.03
N ILE A 109 17.62 -2.07 23.09
CA ILE A 109 17.21 -3.44 23.46
C ILE A 109 16.26 -4.00 22.40
N VAL A 110 15.29 -3.20 21.93
CA VAL A 110 14.32 -3.64 20.92
C VAL A 110 15.01 -3.90 19.58
N ASP A 111 15.97 -3.08 19.19
CA ASP A 111 16.79 -3.23 17.98
C ASP A 111 17.58 -4.55 17.99
N GLN A 112 18.27 -4.83 19.10
CA GLN A 112 18.96 -6.10 19.31
C GLN A 112 17.99 -7.29 19.23
N TYR A 113 16.77 -7.14 19.74
CA TYR A 113 15.74 -8.18 19.67
C TYR A 113 15.26 -8.42 18.24
N VAL A 114 14.92 -7.37 17.48
CA VAL A 114 14.52 -7.46 16.06
C VAL A 114 15.61 -8.19 15.25
N SER A 115 16.86 -7.74 15.38
CA SER A 115 17.99 -8.32 14.68
C SER A 115 18.22 -9.80 15.02
N SER A 116 18.12 -10.16 16.31
CA SER A 116 18.31 -11.54 16.76
C SER A 116 17.17 -12.47 16.34
N VAL A 117 15.92 -11.99 16.33
CA VAL A 117 14.79 -12.77 15.85
C VAL A 117 14.96 -13.02 14.35
N TYR A 118 15.29 -12.00 13.57
CA TYR A 118 15.51 -12.13 12.14
C TYR A 118 16.66 -13.09 11.79
N SER A 119 17.83 -12.94 12.42
CA SER A 119 18.97 -13.83 12.14
C SER A 119 18.67 -15.29 12.43
N SER A 120 17.87 -15.55 13.47
CA SER A 120 17.50 -16.91 13.88
C SER A 120 16.43 -17.58 13.01
N SER A 121 15.62 -16.81 12.26
CA SER A 121 14.55 -17.38 11.45
C SER A 121 15.09 -18.17 10.25
N GLY A 122 16.29 -17.81 9.79
CA GLY A 122 16.93 -18.36 8.60
C GLY A 122 16.18 -17.99 7.31
N GLY A 123 16.87 -18.06 6.17
CA GLY A 123 16.24 -17.92 4.85
C GLY A 123 15.60 -16.56 4.58
N GLY A 124 16.18 -15.46 5.07
CA GLY A 124 15.69 -14.10 4.78
C GLY A 124 15.57 -13.84 3.27
N GLU A 125 16.48 -14.40 2.48
CA GLU A 125 16.48 -14.39 1.01
C GLU A 125 15.30 -15.14 0.36
N LEU A 126 14.54 -15.91 1.14
CA LEU A 126 13.37 -16.70 0.69
C LEU A 126 12.04 -16.13 1.20
N ASN A 127 12.07 -15.17 2.14
CA ASN A 127 10.89 -14.61 2.74
C ASN A 127 10.84 -13.07 2.56
N PRO A 128 10.08 -12.58 1.56
CA PRO A 128 9.91 -11.14 1.32
C PRO A 128 9.35 -10.34 2.51
N TYR A 129 8.74 -11.02 3.48
CA TYR A 129 8.15 -10.43 4.68
C TYR A 129 8.97 -10.71 5.94
N GLY A 130 10.18 -11.25 5.81
CA GLY A 130 10.99 -11.70 6.95
C GLY A 130 11.36 -10.56 7.92
N CYS A 131 11.59 -9.35 7.41
CA CYS A 131 11.95 -8.18 8.22
C CYS A 131 10.74 -7.30 8.58
N ASP A 132 9.51 -7.78 8.40
CA ASP A 132 8.33 -6.98 8.73
C ASP A 132 8.06 -6.94 10.24
N VAL A 133 8.22 -5.75 10.83
CA VAL A 133 7.80 -5.45 12.21
C VAL A 133 6.74 -4.35 12.19
N ASN A 134 5.65 -4.59 11.46
CA ASN A 134 4.57 -3.61 11.23
C ASN A 134 5.11 -2.28 10.65
N GLY A 135 6.11 -2.37 9.77
CA GLY A 135 6.80 -1.21 9.18
C GLY A 135 7.82 -0.49 10.09
N LEU A 136 8.05 -0.97 11.32
CA LEU A 136 9.00 -0.39 12.28
C LEU A 136 10.45 -0.85 12.08
N ALA A 137 10.66 -1.84 11.22
CA ALA A 137 11.98 -2.38 10.90
C ALA A 137 12.31 -2.15 9.42
N THR A 138 13.61 -2.25 9.13
CA THR A 138 14.20 -2.01 7.81
C THR A 138 15.31 -3.01 7.54
N LEU A 139 15.53 -3.33 6.27
CA LEU A 139 16.72 -4.07 5.85
C LEU A 139 17.92 -3.11 5.68
N GLU A 140 19.05 -3.47 6.28
CA GLU A 140 20.34 -2.78 6.17
C GLU A 140 21.42 -3.72 5.62
N ASP A 141 22.61 -3.17 5.36
CA ASP A 141 23.78 -3.89 4.82
C ASP A 141 23.52 -4.63 3.49
N CYS A 142 22.52 -4.18 2.75
CA CYS A 142 22.13 -4.72 1.47
C CYS A 142 23.28 -4.57 0.46
N PRO A 143 23.64 -5.61 -0.31
CA PRO A 143 24.67 -5.53 -1.33
C PRO A 143 24.41 -4.33 -2.24
N VAL A 144 25.32 -3.36 -2.22
CA VAL A 144 25.25 -2.20 -3.10
C VAL A 144 26.11 -2.52 -4.32
N ASP A 145 25.49 -3.10 -5.36
CA ASP A 145 26.13 -3.23 -6.66
C ASP A 145 26.08 -1.87 -7.41
N GLU A 146 26.70 -1.77 -8.60
CA GLU A 146 26.70 -0.56 -9.46
C GLU A 146 25.31 -0.27 -10.09
N THR A 147 24.22 -0.72 -9.45
CA THR A 147 22.84 -0.55 -9.86
C THR A 147 22.34 0.87 -9.55
N PRO A 148 21.81 1.61 -10.54
CA PRO A 148 21.02 2.81 -10.30
C PRO A 148 19.87 2.52 -9.34
N ARG A 149 19.83 3.18 -8.19
CA ARG A 149 18.74 3.06 -7.19
C ARG A 149 17.68 4.15 -7.34
N SER A 150 17.62 4.80 -8.49
CA SER A 150 16.64 5.83 -8.76
C SER A 150 16.28 5.85 -10.24
N LEU A 151 15.01 6.13 -10.52
CA LEU A 151 14.51 6.41 -11.87
C LEU A 151 14.75 7.87 -12.29
N MET A 152 15.02 8.76 -11.32
CA MET A 152 15.21 10.19 -11.55
C MET A 152 16.60 10.65 -11.12
N ASN A 153 17.06 11.76 -11.72
CA ASN A 153 18.30 12.40 -11.32
C ASN A 153 18.05 13.21 -10.03
N GLY A 154 18.22 12.57 -8.86
CA GLY A 154 18.04 13.21 -7.56
C GLY A 154 17.87 12.19 -6.43
N GLU A 155 17.85 12.68 -5.20
CA GLU A 155 17.56 11.87 -4.00
C GLU A 155 16.05 11.63 -3.80
N GLU A 156 15.20 12.41 -4.46
CA GLU A 156 13.75 12.28 -4.33
C GLU A 156 13.21 11.19 -5.27
N GLY A 157 12.44 10.24 -4.71
CA GLY A 157 11.76 9.19 -5.47
C GLY A 157 10.64 9.72 -6.37
N VAL A 158 10.13 8.85 -7.23
CA VAL A 158 9.03 9.16 -8.15
C VAL A 158 7.72 9.36 -7.38
N LYS A 159 7.09 10.51 -7.55
CA LYS A 159 5.73 10.82 -7.05
C LYS A 159 4.87 11.04 -8.29
N ALA A 160 4.23 9.98 -8.75
CA ALA A 160 3.49 9.98 -10.01
C ALA A 160 1.97 9.94 -9.81
N VAL A 161 1.27 10.35 -10.86
CA VAL A 161 -0.17 10.10 -11.01
C VAL A 161 -0.46 9.51 -12.39
N THR A 162 -1.40 8.58 -12.44
CA THR A 162 -1.77 7.91 -13.68
C THR A 162 -2.76 8.74 -14.50
N LEU A 163 -2.52 8.86 -15.81
CA LEU A 163 -3.47 9.45 -16.76
C LEU A 163 -4.53 8.42 -17.19
N ALA A 164 -5.37 8.00 -16.24
CA ALA A 164 -6.41 6.99 -16.45
C ALA A 164 -7.39 7.40 -17.57
N GLY A 165 -7.77 6.44 -18.40
CA GLY A 165 -8.74 6.66 -19.48
C GLY A 165 -8.22 7.42 -20.71
N ALA A 166 -6.95 7.85 -20.73
CA ALA A 166 -6.38 8.60 -21.84
C ALA A 166 -6.23 7.76 -23.12
N PHE A 167 -5.42 6.69 -23.08
CA PHE A 167 -5.18 5.83 -24.25
C PHE A 167 -5.63 4.37 -24.05
N VAL A 168 -5.78 3.97 -22.78
CA VAL A 168 -6.31 2.66 -22.39
C VAL A 168 -7.65 2.92 -21.72
N PRO A 169 -8.73 2.23 -22.13
CA PRO A 169 -10.04 2.48 -21.54
C PRO A 169 -10.05 2.17 -20.04
N ALA A 170 -10.50 3.14 -19.24
CA ALA A 170 -10.73 3.02 -17.81
C ALA A 170 -12.16 3.52 -17.53
N PRO A 171 -13.18 2.65 -17.62
CA PRO A 171 -14.58 3.05 -17.53
C PRO A 171 -14.90 3.87 -16.27
N TRP A 172 -14.31 3.52 -15.14
CA TRP A 172 -14.45 4.26 -13.88
C TRP A 172 -13.99 5.73 -13.98
N ALA A 173 -12.94 6.02 -14.75
CA ALA A 173 -12.37 7.36 -14.89
C ALA A 173 -13.16 8.22 -15.89
N THR A 174 -13.84 7.58 -16.83
CA THR A 174 -14.48 8.24 -17.98
C THR A 174 -16.00 8.14 -17.98
N GLY A 175 -16.60 7.66 -16.89
CA GLY A 175 -18.05 7.45 -16.78
C GLY A 175 -18.58 6.40 -17.78
N GLY A 176 -17.76 5.39 -18.08
CA GLY A 176 -18.08 4.33 -19.04
C GLY A 176 -17.81 4.66 -20.51
N LYS A 177 -17.37 5.89 -20.82
CA LYS A 177 -17.15 6.34 -22.20
C LYS A 177 -15.73 6.06 -22.67
N VAL A 178 -15.57 5.50 -23.87
CA VAL A 178 -14.27 5.49 -24.56
C VAL A 178 -14.08 6.86 -25.21
N LEU A 179 -13.06 7.60 -24.76
CA LEU A 179 -12.81 8.96 -25.24
C LEU A 179 -12.16 8.94 -26.64
N SER A 180 -12.58 9.88 -27.49
CA SER A 180 -11.84 10.21 -28.70
C SER A 180 -10.54 10.94 -28.36
N MET A 181 -9.56 10.91 -29.27
CA MET A 181 -8.27 11.57 -29.05
C MET A 181 -8.40 13.09 -28.82
N GLU A 182 -9.38 13.76 -29.42
CA GLU A 182 -9.67 15.17 -29.14
C GLU A 182 -10.28 15.39 -27.74
N GLU A 183 -11.08 14.45 -27.25
CA GLU A 183 -11.59 14.49 -25.88
C GLU A 183 -10.49 14.23 -24.86
N VAL A 184 -9.52 13.37 -25.17
CA VAL A 184 -8.32 13.15 -24.34
C VAL A 184 -7.50 14.44 -24.19
N LYS A 185 -7.28 15.18 -25.29
CA LYS A 185 -6.60 16.50 -25.24
C LYS A 185 -7.35 17.53 -24.39
N LYS A 186 -8.68 17.45 -24.35
CA LYS A 186 -9.51 18.31 -23.50
C LYS A 186 -9.52 17.86 -22.05
N MET A 187 -9.50 16.55 -21.81
CA MET A 187 -9.46 15.97 -20.48
C MET A 187 -8.16 16.37 -19.78
N TYR A 188 -7.00 16.28 -20.43
CA TYR A 188 -5.72 16.62 -19.81
C TYR A 188 -5.12 17.89 -20.44
N SER A 189 -5.31 19.01 -19.77
CA SER A 189 -4.87 20.34 -20.20
C SER A 189 -3.51 20.72 -19.62
N ALA A 190 -2.90 21.79 -20.12
CA ALA A 190 -1.68 22.36 -19.54
C ALA A 190 -1.85 22.74 -18.05
N GLN A 191 -3.04 23.21 -17.66
CA GLN A 191 -3.31 23.57 -16.27
C GLN A 191 -3.30 22.35 -15.36
N ASP A 192 -3.80 21.20 -15.82
CA ASP A 192 -3.78 19.97 -15.02
C ASP A 192 -2.36 19.56 -14.64
N PHE A 193 -1.41 19.67 -15.56
CA PHE A 193 -0.02 19.35 -15.30
C PHE A 193 0.64 20.36 -14.35
N GLN A 194 0.23 21.63 -14.40
CA GLN A 194 0.69 22.62 -13.43
C GLN A 194 0.11 22.33 -12.04
N ASP A 195 -1.18 21.99 -11.94
CA ASP A 195 -1.83 21.64 -10.68
C ASP A 195 -1.20 20.39 -10.03
N MET A 196 -0.76 19.42 -10.84
CA MET A 196 0.03 18.28 -10.36
C MET A 196 1.34 18.72 -9.71
N VAL A 197 2.10 19.60 -10.37
CA VAL A 197 3.36 20.16 -9.84
C VAL A 197 3.11 20.97 -8.57
N ASP A 198 2.02 21.73 -8.51
CA ASP A 198 1.65 22.51 -7.33
C ASP A 198 1.31 21.61 -6.13
N LEU A 199 0.83 20.38 -6.39
CA LEU A 199 0.67 19.32 -5.39
C LEU A 199 1.95 18.53 -5.12
N SER A 200 3.10 18.91 -5.70
CA SER A 200 4.40 18.21 -5.61
C SER A 200 4.42 16.80 -6.20
N VAL A 201 3.55 16.53 -7.17
CA VAL A 201 3.73 15.43 -8.11
C VAL A 201 4.88 15.80 -9.05
N ASN A 202 5.81 14.88 -9.28
CA ASN A 202 6.99 15.12 -10.11
C ASN A 202 7.03 14.25 -11.38
N ALA A 203 6.08 13.33 -11.53
CA ALA A 203 5.95 12.49 -12.72
C ALA A 203 4.50 12.17 -13.09
N VAL A 204 4.29 11.68 -14.31
CA VAL A 204 3.04 11.08 -14.75
C VAL A 204 3.25 9.69 -15.31
N GLN A 205 2.30 8.81 -15.03
CA GLN A 205 2.26 7.47 -15.59
C GLN A 205 1.21 7.42 -16.71
N ILE A 206 1.62 6.96 -17.90
CA ILE A 206 0.75 6.97 -19.08
C ILE A 206 0.60 5.53 -19.60
N PRO A 207 -0.54 4.88 -19.33
CA PRO A 207 -0.90 3.63 -19.98
C PRO A 207 -1.13 3.85 -21.49
N VAL A 208 -0.42 3.11 -22.34
CA VAL A 208 -0.52 3.18 -23.80
C VAL A 208 -0.60 1.77 -24.38
N PRO A 209 -1.53 1.49 -25.33
CA PRO A 209 -1.54 0.23 -26.06
C PRO A 209 -0.21 0.00 -26.78
N ARG A 210 0.42 -1.16 -26.55
CA ARG A 210 1.75 -1.46 -27.11
C ARG A 210 1.82 -1.36 -28.65
N ASP A 211 0.70 -1.59 -29.34
CA ASP A 211 0.65 -1.54 -30.81
C ASP A 211 0.54 -0.11 -31.38
N ALA A 212 0.29 0.90 -30.54
CA ALA A 212 0.24 2.31 -30.93
C ALA A 212 1.57 2.81 -31.51
N PHE A 213 2.71 2.26 -31.05
CA PHE A 213 4.04 2.68 -31.52
C PHE A 213 4.43 2.08 -32.88
N ALA A 214 3.76 1.01 -33.31
CA ALA A 214 3.99 0.39 -34.61
C ALA A 214 3.20 1.05 -35.75
N LYS A 215 2.13 1.77 -35.41
CA LYS A 215 1.23 2.44 -36.35
C LYS A 215 1.27 3.94 -36.04
N MET A 216 2.05 4.73 -36.79
CA MET A 216 1.94 6.18 -36.70
C MET A 216 0.49 6.59 -36.95
N GLY A 217 -0.13 7.27 -35.98
CA GLY A 217 -1.55 7.60 -35.99
C GLY A 217 -1.97 8.45 -34.80
N ASP A 218 -3.27 8.71 -34.70
CA ASP A 218 -3.87 9.71 -33.78
C ASP A 218 -3.45 9.56 -32.31
N VAL A 219 -3.15 8.33 -31.86
CA VAL A 219 -2.65 8.06 -30.50
C VAL A 219 -1.27 8.69 -30.28
N LEU A 220 -0.32 8.53 -31.20
CA LEU A 220 1.02 9.12 -31.06
C LEU A 220 0.99 10.64 -31.22
N ASP A 221 0.12 11.18 -32.08
CA ASP A 221 -0.07 12.62 -32.22
C ASP A 221 -0.62 13.23 -30.92
N THR A 222 -1.55 12.53 -30.28
CA THR A 222 -2.14 12.94 -29.01
C THR A 222 -1.16 12.76 -27.86
N LEU A 223 -0.42 11.66 -27.81
CA LEU A 223 0.66 11.47 -26.84
C LEU A 223 1.69 12.59 -26.97
N SER A 224 2.14 12.92 -28.18
CA SER A 224 3.06 14.03 -28.43
C SER A 224 2.48 15.37 -28.00
N HIS A 225 1.17 15.60 -28.17
CA HIS A 225 0.50 16.79 -27.66
C HIS A 225 0.55 16.86 -26.13
N LEU A 226 0.24 15.77 -25.42
CA LEU A 226 0.31 15.73 -23.95
C LEU A 226 1.75 15.88 -23.45
N MET A 227 2.71 15.19 -24.08
CA MET A 227 4.14 15.29 -23.75
C MET A 227 4.61 16.75 -23.78
N ASN A 228 4.21 17.55 -24.78
CA ASN A 228 4.58 18.97 -24.82
C ASN A 228 4.09 19.76 -23.60
N HIS A 229 2.92 19.45 -23.03
CA HIS A 229 2.43 20.12 -21.82
C HIS A 229 3.12 19.61 -20.56
N ILE A 230 3.31 18.29 -20.47
CA ILE A 230 4.03 17.62 -19.37
C ILE A 230 5.46 18.17 -19.26
N GLU A 231 6.18 18.26 -20.38
CA GLU A 231 7.55 18.78 -20.43
C GLU A 231 7.64 20.25 -20.02
N ARG A 232 6.65 21.07 -20.42
CA ARG A 232 6.59 22.47 -20.01
C ARG A 232 6.32 22.65 -18.53
N ALA A 233 5.55 21.74 -17.94
CA ALA A 233 5.34 21.70 -16.49
C ALA A 233 6.58 21.17 -15.73
N GLY A 234 7.52 20.52 -16.43
CA GLY A 234 8.73 19.94 -15.82
C GLY A 234 8.51 18.56 -15.19
N LEU A 235 7.43 17.87 -15.57
CA LEU A 235 7.11 16.53 -15.07
C LEU A 235 7.87 15.45 -15.86
N ALA A 236 8.34 14.41 -15.16
CA ALA A 236 8.87 13.20 -15.77
C ALA A 236 7.74 12.25 -16.24
N VAL A 237 8.06 11.28 -17.09
CA VAL A 237 7.08 10.34 -17.65
C VAL A 237 7.49 8.89 -17.51
N VAL A 238 6.56 8.05 -17.09
CA VAL A 238 6.63 6.59 -17.18
C VAL A 238 5.62 6.12 -18.21
N ILE A 239 6.09 5.47 -19.27
CA ILE A 239 5.20 4.84 -20.27
C ILE A 239 4.88 3.41 -19.83
N VAL A 240 3.59 3.09 -19.68
CA VAL A 240 3.14 1.74 -19.34
C VAL A 240 2.53 1.07 -20.54
N LEU A 241 3.19 0.04 -21.06
CA LEU A 241 2.69 -0.71 -22.20
C LEU A 241 1.59 -1.67 -21.75
N VAL A 242 0.41 -1.54 -22.36
CA VAL A 242 -0.74 -2.40 -22.09
C VAL A 242 -1.06 -3.25 -23.32
N ASN A 243 -1.51 -4.49 -23.07
CA ASN A 243 -2.01 -5.35 -24.14
C ASN A 243 -3.30 -4.76 -24.70
N PRO A 244 -3.46 -4.68 -26.04
CA PRO A 244 -4.69 -4.17 -26.63
C PRO A 244 -5.88 -5.07 -26.23
N LYS A 245 -7.06 -4.46 -26.01
CA LYS A 245 -8.28 -5.20 -25.59
C LYS A 245 -8.67 -6.31 -26.57
N GLU A 246 -8.49 -6.05 -27.86
CA GLU A 246 -8.62 -7.04 -28.91
C GLU A 246 -7.22 -7.39 -29.42
N GLU A 247 -6.61 -8.44 -28.86
CA GLU A 247 -5.44 -9.00 -29.51
C GLU A 247 -5.86 -9.57 -30.88
N ASP A 248 -5.20 -9.09 -31.94
CA ASP A 248 -5.34 -9.68 -33.28
C ASP A 248 -5.17 -11.21 -33.16
N LYS A 249 -6.21 -11.98 -33.50
CA LYS A 249 -6.10 -13.45 -33.52
C LYS A 249 -4.89 -13.86 -34.38
N GLY A 250 -3.96 -14.59 -33.78
CA GLY A 250 -2.73 -15.02 -34.46
C GLY A 250 -1.55 -14.05 -34.37
N ILE A 251 -1.57 -13.08 -33.44
CA ILE A 251 -0.37 -12.32 -33.10
C ILE A 251 0.72 -13.28 -32.60
N THR A 252 1.94 -13.11 -33.12
CA THR A 252 3.09 -13.94 -32.74
C THR A 252 3.94 -13.23 -31.70
N ASP A 253 4.68 -13.96 -30.87
CA ASP A 253 5.64 -13.40 -29.92
C ASP A 253 6.61 -12.43 -30.61
N ARG A 254 6.99 -12.73 -31.86
CA ARG A 254 7.81 -11.84 -32.68
C ARG A 254 7.14 -10.49 -32.90
N LYS A 255 5.87 -10.46 -33.31
CA LYS A 255 5.13 -9.20 -33.53
C LYS A 255 4.96 -8.42 -32.22
N ILE A 256 4.77 -9.10 -31.09
CA ILE A 256 4.72 -8.46 -29.76
C ILE A 256 6.08 -7.83 -29.43
N ASN A 257 7.18 -8.57 -29.59
CA ASN A 257 8.53 -8.04 -29.35
C ASN A 257 8.87 -6.86 -30.27
N ASP A 258 8.44 -6.91 -31.54
CA ASP A 258 8.63 -5.80 -32.50
C ASP A 258 7.88 -4.53 -32.03
N GLN A 259 6.65 -4.68 -31.50
CA GLN A 259 5.87 -3.57 -30.93
C GLN A 259 6.55 -2.97 -29.68
N VAL A 260 7.03 -3.80 -28.77
CA VAL A 260 7.77 -3.35 -27.58
C VAL A 260 9.09 -2.66 -27.97
N THR A 261 9.79 -3.18 -28.99
CA THR A 261 11.01 -2.55 -29.52
C THR A 261 10.70 -1.17 -30.13
N ALA A 262 9.59 -1.03 -30.86
CA ALA A 262 9.16 0.27 -31.41
C ALA A 262 8.86 1.29 -30.30
N ALA A 263 8.14 0.85 -29.24
CA ALA A 263 7.88 1.69 -28.08
C ALA A 263 9.18 2.11 -27.36
N ALA A 264 10.11 1.18 -27.17
CA ALA A 264 11.41 1.46 -26.56
C ALA A 264 12.25 2.45 -27.37
N ASN A 265 12.20 2.39 -28.70
CA ASN A 265 12.84 3.39 -29.56
C ASN A 265 12.22 4.79 -29.36
N TYR A 266 10.89 4.88 -29.32
CA TYR A 266 10.21 6.14 -29.02
C TYR A 266 10.63 6.69 -27.65
N VAL A 267 10.66 5.83 -26.63
CA VAL A 267 11.04 6.24 -25.27
C VAL A 267 12.49 6.74 -25.22
N ARG A 268 13.44 6.01 -25.82
CA ARG A 268 14.86 6.41 -25.88
C ARG A 268 15.04 7.81 -26.49
N ASP A 269 14.23 8.14 -27.50
CA ASP A 269 14.36 9.39 -28.24
C ASP A 269 13.71 10.59 -27.50
N ASN A 270 12.99 10.36 -26.40
CA ASN A 270 12.32 11.38 -25.58
C ASN A 270 12.93 11.48 -24.17
N LYS A 271 13.66 12.56 -23.90
CA LYS A 271 14.43 12.74 -22.65
C LYS A 271 13.58 12.85 -21.37
N SER A 272 12.32 13.22 -21.50
CA SER A 272 11.40 13.42 -20.39
C SER A 272 10.80 12.10 -19.90
N ILE A 273 10.93 11.03 -20.70
CA ILE A 273 10.50 9.70 -20.33
C ILE A 273 11.64 9.02 -19.58
N ILE A 274 11.40 8.71 -18.31
CA ILE A 274 12.40 8.15 -17.40
C ILE A 274 12.37 6.63 -17.34
N ALA A 275 11.25 5.99 -17.71
CA ALA A 275 11.12 4.55 -17.69
C ALA A 275 10.04 4.04 -18.65
N ILE A 276 10.16 2.76 -19.02
CA ILE A 276 9.12 2.00 -19.73
C ILE A 276 8.73 0.76 -18.94
N GLN A 277 7.44 0.57 -18.69
CA GLN A 277 6.91 -0.66 -18.12
C GLN A 277 6.45 -1.61 -19.23
N VAL A 278 6.96 -2.84 -19.20
CA VAL A 278 6.56 -3.91 -20.14
C VAL A 278 5.21 -4.52 -19.72
N PRO A 279 4.42 -5.09 -20.65
CA PRO A 279 3.08 -5.59 -20.34
C PRO A 279 3.05 -6.87 -19.49
N SER A 280 4.16 -7.58 -19.35
CA SER A 280 4.27 -8.78 -18.52
C SER A 280 5.73 -9.10 -18.16
N ALA A 281 5.92 -9.93 -17.14
CA ALA A 281 7.22 -10.39 -16.65
C ALA A 281 7.92 -11.43 -17.55
N LEU A 282 7.89 -11.25 -18.87
CA LEU A 282 8.51 -12.15 -19.84
C LEU A 282 9.93 -11.69 -20.22
N PRO A 283 10.97 -12.54 -20.10
CA PRO A 283 12.34 -12.19 -20.48
C PRO A 283 12.51 -11.74 -21.94
N SER A 284 11.65 -12.23 -22.85
CA SER A 284 11.64 -11.81 -24.26
C SER A 284 11.30 -10.33 -24.44
N LEU A 285 10.42 -9.78 -23.59
CA LEU A 285 10.02 -8.38 -23.65
C LEU A 285 11.13 -7.46 -23.12
N VAL A 286 11.82 -7.87 -22.06
CA VAL A 286 13.03 -7.20 -21.57
C VAL A 286 14.09 -7.17 -22.68
N SER A 287 14.32 -8.31 -23.35
CA SER A 287 15.26 -8.41 -24.47
C SER A 287 14.86 -7.51 -25.66
N ALA A 288 13.56 -7.36 -25.92
CA ALA A 288 13.05 -6.46 -26.95
C ALA A 288 13.37 -4.99 -26.64
N VAL A 289 13.18 -4.55 -25.39
CA VAL A 289 13.57 -3.20 -24.97
C VAL A 289 15.09 -3.00 -25.07
N ARG A 290 15.88 -3.99 -24.64
CA ARG A 290 17.35 -3.95 -24.71
C ARG A 290 17.90 -3.91 -26.13
N THR A 291 17.15 -4.37 -27.12
CA THR A 291 17.48 -4.20 -28.53
C THR A 291 17.46 -2.72 -28.96
N ALA A 292 16.62 -1.90 -28.34
CA ALA A 292 16.53 -0.47 -28.62
C ALA A 292 17.50 0.39 -27.77
N SER A 293 17.72 0.00 -26.50
CA SER A 293 18.63 0.71 -25.58
C SER A 293 19.11 -0.19 -24.44
N SER A 294 20.43 -0.21 -24.21
CA SER A 294 21.06 -0.95 -23.11
C SER A 294 20.94 -0.28 -21.74
N THR A 295 20.53 1.00 -21.68
CA THR A 295 20.50 1.80 -20.44
C THR A 295 19.13 2.39 -20.15
N LEU A 296 18.10 2.04 -20.92
CA LEU A 296 16.74 2.53 -20.66
C LEU A 296 16.17 1.82 -19.42
N PRO A 297 15.71 2.53 -18.37
CA PRO A 297 15.03 1.88 -17.25
C PRO A 297 13.79 1.09 -17.68
N ILE A 298 13.76 -0.19 -17.31
CA ILE A 298 12.65 -1.11 -17.57
C ILE A 298 11.97 -1.44 -16.26
N LEU A 299 10.66 -1.22 -16.20
CA LEU A 299 9.81 -1.65 -15.10
C LEU A 299 9.12 -2.96 -15.49
N VAL A 300 9.29 -4.01 -14.69
CA VAL A 300 8.68 -5.32 -14.91
C VAL A 300 7.51 -5.50 -13.96
N PRO A 301 6.28 -5.74 -14.44
CA PRO A 301 5.12 -5.90 -13.57
C PRO A 301 5.24 -7.17 -12.73
N ILE A 302 5.07 -7.02 -11.41
CA ILE A 302 5.19 -8.09 -10.41
C ILE A 302 4.07 -7.94 -9.39
N ASN A 303 3.43 -9.05 -9.05
CA ASN A 303 2.47 -9.10 -7.95
C ASN A 303 3.11 -9.64 -6.67
N LYS A 304 2.53 -9.32 -5.51
CA LYS A 304 2.99 -9.82 -4.19
C LYS A 304 3.12 -11.35 -4.12
N GLY A 305 2.30 -12.09 -4.86
CA GLY A 305 2.36 -13.56 -4.94
C GLY A 305 3.52 -14.12 -5.76
N GLU A 306 4.22 -13.29 -6.53
CA GLU A 306 5.22 -13.73 -7.53
C GLU A 306 6.66 -13.40 -7.09
N LEU A 307 6.86 -12.74 -5.95
CA LEU A 307 8.15 -12.23 -5.47
C LEU A 307 9.27 -13.28 -5.44
N ASN A 308 8.93 -14.54 -5.09
CA ASN A 308 9.90 -15.62 -5.02
C ASN A 308 10.24 -16.27 -6.38
N ASN A 309 9.45 -16.00 -7.43
CA ASN A 309 9.58 -16.63 -8.74
C ASN A 309 10.27 -15.74 -9.79
N LEU A 310 10.91 -14.65 -9.34
CA LEU A 310 11.57 -13.69 -10.21
C LEU A 310 12.91 -14.24 -10.69
N SER A 311 13.07 -14.36 -12.00
CA SER A 311 14.31 -14.81 -12.64
C SER A 311 14.54 -14.02 -13.91
N PHE A 312 15.44 -13.04 -13.83
CA PHE A 312 15.91 -12.25 -14.95
C PHE A 312 17.44 -12.34 -15.02
N PRO A 313 18.03 -12.23 -16.23
CA PRO A 313 19.47 -12.04 -16.33
C PRO A 313 19.89 -10.75 -15.60
N PRO A 314 21.10 -10.67 -15.03
CA PRO A 314 21.59 -9.46 -14.38
C PRO A 314 21.50 -8.25 -15.32
N ASP A 315 20.88 -7.18 -14.85
CA ASP A 315 20.61 -5.98 -15.65
C ASP A 315 20.41 -4.78 -14.72
N ASN A 316 21.36 -3.85 -14.75
CA ASN A 316 21.35 -2.73 -13.81
C ASN A 316 20.20 -1.75 -14.03
N TYR A 317 19.53 -1.78 -15.19
CA TYR A 317 18.43 -0.87 -15.51
C TYR A 317 17.09 -1.61 -15.51
N LEU A 318 16.97 -2.69 -14.73
CA LEU A 318 15.77 -3.49 -14.57
C LEU A 318 15.22 -3.29 -13.15
N PHE A 319 13.93 -2.96 -13.08
CA PHE A 319 13.25 -2.57 -11.85
C PHE A 319 11.92 -3.30 -11.71
N ALA A 320 11.48 -3.49 -10.48
CA ALA A 320 10.17 -4.06 -10.19
C ALA A 320 9.10 -2.98 -10.34
N ALA A 321 8.02 -3.29 -11.03
CA ALA A 321 6.77 -2.53 -11.03
C ALA A 321 5.80 -3.32 -10.14
N LEU A 322 5.81 -3.03 -8.85
CA LEU A 322 5.06 -3.79 -7.85
C LEU A 322 3.62 -3.28 -7.74
N ASP A 323 2.65 -4.19 -7.89
CA ASP A 323 1.24 -3.90 -7.65
C ASP A 323 0.88 -4.18 -6.17
N VAL A 324 0.25 -3.19 -5.53
CA VAL A 324 -0.14 -3.20 -4.10
C VAL A 324 -1.62 -2.90 -3.90
N GLY A 325 -2.44 -2.95 -4.96
CA GLY A 325 -3.85 -2.57 -4.91
C GLY A 325 -4.65 -3.29 -3.81
N ALA A 326 -5.42 -2.52 -3.05
CA ALA A 326 -6.25 -2.96 -1.92
C ALA A 326 -7.60 -3.60 -2.35
N SER A 327 -7.80 -3.81 -3.65
CA SER A 327 -9.08 -4.25 -4.23
C SER A 327 -8.92 -5.46 -5.17
N THR A 328 -7.81 -6.19 -5.06
CA THR A 328 -7.42 -7.22 -6.03
C THR A 328 -7.91 -8.63 -5.70
N SER A 329 -8.36 -8.90 -4.48
CA SER A 329 -8.92 -10.20 -4.07
C SER A 329 -10.25 -10.09 -3.35
N VAL A 330 -11.02 -11.18 -3.35
CA VAL A 330 -12.29 -11.27 -2.61
C VAL A 330 -12.08 -11.04 -1.11
N ALA A 331 -10.96 -11.51 -0.55
CA ALA A 331 -10.64 -11.33 0.86
C ALA A 331 -10.40 -9.86 1.21
N ASP A 332 -9.91 -9.07 0.24
CA ASP A 332 -9.63 -7.65 0.43
C ASP A 332 -10.87 -6.78 0.37
N ILE A 333 -11.88 -7.18 -0.41
CA ILE A 333 -13.06 -6.34 -0.72
C ILE A 333 -14.33 -6.75 0.00
N ALA A 334 -14.49 -8.04 0.36
CA ALA A 334 -15.78 -8.58 0.81
C ALA A 334 -16.20 -8.05 2.18
N SER A 335 -17.47 -7.63 2.29
CA SER A 335 -18.08 -7.17 3.53
C SER A 335 -19.59 -7.38 3.52
N SER A 336 -20.14 -7.88 4.63
CA SER A 336 -21.59 -8.14 4.76
C SER A 336 -22.40 -6.96 5.29
N ASP A 337 -21.74 -6.06 5.99
CA ASP A 337 -22.35 -4.95 6.72
C ASP A 337 -21.32 -3.84 6.98
N SER A 338 -21.79 -2.73 7.56
CA SER A 338 -20.98 -1.56 7.91
C SER A 338 -19.83 -1.88 8.88
N VAL A 339 -20.01 -2.86 9.77
CA VAL A 339 -18.94 -3.31 10.69
C VAL A 339 -17.87 -4.04 9.88
N GLY A 340 -18.26 -4.88 8.93
CA GLY A 340 -17.36 -5.52 7.97
C GLY A 340 -16.57 -4.50 7.15
N ASP A 341 -17.20 -3.42 6.67
CA ASP A 341 -16.51 -2.36 5.93
C ASP A 341 -15.45 -1.64 6.78
N ARG A 342 -15.73 -1.38 8.05
CA ARG A 342 -14.76 -0.80 8.98
C ARG A 342 -13.60 -1.75 9.30
N LEU A 343 -13.89 -3.03 9.54
CA LEU A 343 -12.86 -4.04 9.76
C LEU A 343 -11.96 -4.18 8.54
N LYS A 344 -12.53 -4.09 7.34
CA LYS A 344 -11.80 -4.08 6.07
C LYS A 344 -10.88 -2.85 5.95
N MET A 345 -11.39 -1.66 6.22
CA MET A 345 -10.58 -0.44 6.26
C MET A 345 -9.43 -0.55 7.28
N PHE A 346 -9.72 -1.02 8.49
CA PHE A 346 -8.73 -1.25 9.54
C PHE A 346 -7.68 -2.28 9.10
N TYR A 347 -8.09 -3.36 8.43
CA TYR A 347 -7.17 -4.36 7.86
C TYR A 347 -6.21 -3.70 6.86
N HIS A 348 -6.73 -2.93 5.90
CA HIS A 348 -5.92 -2.23 4.89
C HIS A 348 -4.92 -1.27 5.51
N GLU A 349 -5.31 -0.48 6.51
CA GLU A 349 -4.37 0.38 7.24
C GLU A 349 -3.26 -0.40 7.95
N ASN A 350 -3.56 -1.57 8.51
CA ASN A 350 -2.55 -2.40 9.15
C ASN A 350 -1.56 -3.01 8.15
N ILE A 351 -2.05 -3.51 7.02
CA ILE A 351 -1.20 -4.23 6.07
C ILE A 351 -0.33 -3.30 5.21
N VAL A 352 -0.70 -2.04 5.05
CA VAL A 352 0.08 -1.11 4.22
C VAL A 352 1.48 -0.85 4.79
N CYS A 353 1.66 -0.81 6.11
CA CYS A 353 3.00 -0.68 6.70
C CYS A 353 3.85 -1.95 6.48
N ILE A 354 3.21 -3.11 6.27
CA ILE A 354 3.86 -4.40 6.00
C ILE A 354 4.43 -4.44 4.57
N ASP A 355 3.79 -3.75 3.63
CA ASP A 355 4.22 -3.68 2.22
C ASP A 355 5.62 -3.10 2.03
N ARG A 356 6.19 -2.48 3.07
CA ARG A 356 7.59 -2.03 3.09
C ARG A 356 8.57 -3.19 2.90
N SER A 357 8.34 -4.30 3.60
CA SER A 357 9.27 -5.43 3.60
C SER A 357 9.53 -5.99 2.20
N PRO A 358 8.52 -6.29 1.36
CA PRO A 358 8.78 -6.77 0.00
C PRO A 358 9.45 -5.73 -0.90
N ILE A 359 9.25 -4.42 -0.69
CA ILE A 359 9.93 -3.35 -1.44
C ILE A 359 11.44 -3.39 -1.17
N GLU A 360 11.83 -3.40 0.11
CA GLU A 360 13.25 -3.44 0.51
C GLU A 360 13.88 -4.80 0.18
N TRP A 361 13.14 -5.89 0.34
CA TRP A 361 13.62 -7.22 0.01
C TRP A 361 13.97 -7.37 -1.48
N LEU A 362 13.17 -6.78 -2.37
CA LEU A 362 13.46 -6.78 -3.81
C LEU A 362 14.77 -6.06 -4.12
N ASP A 363 15.05 -4.92 -3.47
CA ASP A 363 16.34 -4.24 -3.60
C ASP A 363 17.47 -5.12 -3.02
N CYS A 364 17.34 -5.55 -1.77
CA CYS A 364 18.42 -6.20 -1.02
C CYS A 364 18.77 -7.62 -1.46
N TYR A 365 17.78 -8.43 -1.86
CA TYR A 365 17.99 -9.84 -2.18
C TYR A 365 17.81 -10.17 -3.66
N LYS A 366 17.14 -9.30 -4.43
CA LYS A 366 16.94 -9.50 -5.87
C LYS A 366 17.67 -8.48 -6.74
N ASP A 367 18.33 -7.48 -6.15
CA ASP A 367 19.00 -6.38 -6.88
C ASP A 367 18.05 -5.75 -7.91
N MET A 368 16.79 -5.59 -7.51
CA MET A 368 15.73 -5.08 -8.38
C MET A 368 14.84 -4.11 -7.58
N PRO A 369 15.28 -2.85 -7.40
CA PRO A 369 14.49 -1.85 -6.67
C PRO A 369 13.07 -1.73 -7.21
N ALA A 370 12.11 -1.48 -6.31
CA ALA A 370 10.69 -1.50 -6.62
C ALA A 370 10.08 -0.11 -6.74
N TYR A 371 9.32 0.09 -7.81
CA TYR A 371 8.40 1.21 -8.02
C TYR A 371 6.98 0.70 -7.85
N ILE A 372 6.17 1.41 -7.07
CA ILE A 372 4.76 1.04 -6.89
C ILE A 372 3.96 1.51 -8.09
N THR A 373 3.49 0.55 -8.89
CA THR A 373 2.76 0.80 -10.14
C THR A 373 1.27 0.48 -9.99
N SER A 374 0.53 0.53 -11.10
CA SER A 374 -0.91 0.28 -11.22
C SER A 374 -1.80 1.26 -10.44
N GLY A 375 -1.22 2.19 -9.69
CA GLY A 375 -1.96 3.15 -8.90
C GLY A 375 -2.39 2.55 -7.57
N PHE A 376 -1.86 3.07 -6.46
CA PHE A 376 -2.60 2.91 -5.21
C PHE A 376 -3.64 4.03 -5.10
N ASP A 377 -4.66 3.79 -4.28
CA ASP A 377 -5.73 4.74 -4.01
C ASP A 377 -6.30 4.56 -2.60
N LEU A 378 -7.36 5.34 -2.30
CA LEU A 378 -8.03 5.32 -0.99
C LEU A 378 -9.30 4.46 -0.98
N ALA A 379 -9.57 3.69 -2.04
CA ALA A 379 -10.65 2.73 -2.04
C ALA A 379 -10.21 1.44 -1.33
N VAL A 380 -11.16 0.81 -0.65
CA VAL A 380 -11.01 -0.50 0.01
C VAL A 380 -12.05 -1.49 -0.54
N ASP A 381 -12.53 -1.22 -1.75
CA ASP A 381 -13.49 -2.01 -2.49
C ASP A 381 -13.22 -1.83 -3.99
N ASP A 382 -13.90 -2.64 -4.79
CA ASP A 382 -13.83 -2.65 -6.25
C ASP A 382 -15.14 -2.10 -6.88
N CYS A 383 -15.90 -1.29 -6.14
CA CYS A 383 -17.23 -0.84 -6.55
C CYS A 383 -17.24 0.05 -7.79
N ILE A 384 -16.07 0.56 -8.18
CA ILE A 384 -15.85 1.22 -9.47
C ILE A 384 -16.16 0.31 -10.68
N HIS A 385 -16.13 -1.01 -10.50
CA HIS A 385 -16.46 -2.00 -11.52
C HIS A 385 -17.94 -2.40 -11.51
N GLN A 386 -18.78 -1.78 -10.67
CA GLN A 386 -20.20 -2.10 -10.60
C GLN A 386 -20.87 -1.88 -11.96
N GLY A 387 -21.42 -2.97 -12.52
CA GLY A 387 -22.05 -2.97 -13.84
C GLY A 387 -21.15 -3.44 -14.98
N GLU A 388 -19.88 -3.73 -14.72
CA GLU A 388 -18.99 -4.38 -15.69
C GLU A 388 -19.20 -5.91 -15.74
N ASP A 389 -18.91 -6.51 -16.89
CA ASP A 389 -19.00 -7.96 -17.08
C ASP A 389 -18.01 -8.69 -16.17
N GLY A 390 -18.51 -9.61 -15.35
CA GLY A 390 -17.70 -10.41 -14.43
C GLY A 390 -17.56 -9.84 -13.02
N PHE A 391 -18.01 -8.60 -12.79
CA PHE A 391 -18.09 -8.02 -11.45
C PHE A 391 -18.99 -8.85 -10.53
N LYS A 392 -18.60 -8.96 -9.26
CA LYS A 392 -19.36 -9.66 -8.22
C LYS A 392 -19.52 -8.76 -6.99
N ASN A 393 -20.77 -8.49 -6.64
CA ASN A 393 -21.10 -7.84 -5.37
C ASN A 393 -21.10 -8.89 -4.25
N TYR A 394 -20.11 -8.80 -3.38
CA TYR A 394 -19.94 -9.54 -2.12
C TYR A 394 -20.59 -8.82 -0.92
N GLY A 395 -21.37 -7.76 -1.18
CA GLY A 395 -22.01 -6.90 -0.19
C GLY A 395 -21.31 -5.55 0.00
N GLN A 396 -20.20 -5.29 -0.71
CA GLN A 396 -19.30 -4.17 -0.48
C GLN A 396 -19.77 -2.82 -1.07
N CYS A 397 -20.70 -2.81 -2.02
CA CYS A 397 -21.01 -1.59 -2.80
C CYS A 397 -22.26 -0.82 -2.39
N ASP A 398 -23.19 -1.45 -1.68
CA ASP A 398 -24.50 -0.85 -1.42
C ASP A 398 -24.47 0.20 -0.28
N ARG A 399 -23.29 0.45 0.31
CA ARG A 399 -23.12 1.25 1.53
C ARG A 399 -22.11 2.40 1.39
N PHE A 400 -21.69 2.74 0.16
CA PHE A 400 -20.76 3.85 -0.04
C PHE A 400 -21.27 5.17 0.56
N ASP A 401 -22.58 5.42 0.47
CA ASP A 401 -23.28 6.57 1.08
C ASP A 401 -23.03 6.70 2.59
N GLU A 402 -22.82 5.60 3.32
CA GLU A 402 -22.53 5.62 4.76
C GLU A 402 -21.13 6.16 5.08
N THR A 403 -20.24 6.19 4.07
CA THR A 403 -18.88 6.70 4.21
C THR A 403 -18.78 8.19 3.96
N ILE A 404 -19.78 8.79 3.32
CA ILE A 404 -19.79 10.20 2.93
C ILE A 404 -20.01 11.08 4.17
N GLY A 405 -19.11 12.03 4.41
CA GLY A 405 -19.15 12.94 5.56
C GLY A 405 -19.00 12.26 6.92
N SER A 406 -18.63 10.97 6.93
CA SER A 406 -18.34 10.25 8.16
C SER A 406 -16.95 10.61 8.65
N GLY A 407 -16.87 11.31 9.78
CA GLY A 407 -15.58 11.69 10.37
C GLY A 407 -14.70 10.49 10.74
N TRP A 408 -15.27 9.31 10.94
CA TRP A 408 -14.51 8.07 11.08
C TRP A 408 -13.81 7.72 9.75
N TRP A 409 -14.57 7.57 8.67
CA TRP A 409 -14.01 7.23 7.36
C TRP A 409 -13.00 8.26 6.85
N GLU A 410 -13.24 9.55 7.09
CA GLU A 410 -12.30 10.61 6.73
C GLU A 410 -10.96 10.47 7.47
N ARG A 411 -10.97 10.19 8.79
CA ARG A 411 -9.74 9.98 9.56
C ARG A 411 -9.00 8.73 9.09
N HIS A 412 -9.71 7.63 8.88
CA HIS A 412 -9.12 6.36 8.48
C HIS A 412 -8.57 6.41 7.05
N ARG A 413 -9.24 7.09 6.10
CA ARG A 413 -8.70 7.34 4.76
C ARG A 413 -7.43 8.20 4.79
N LYS A 414 -7.38 9.24 5.65
CA LYS A 414 -6.15 10.03 5.86
C LYS A 414 -5.02 9.18 6.42
N SER A 415 -5.32 8.35 7.42
CA SER A 415 -4.34 7.42 8.00
C SER A 415 -3.83 6.43 6.97
N LEU A 416 -4.72 5.83 6.17
CA LEU A 416 -4.36 4.96 5.04
C LEU A 416 -3.43 5.67 4.05
N ALA A 417 -3.81 6.86 3.60
CA ALA A 417 -3.02 7.66 2.67
C ALA A 417 -1.61 7.94 3.22
N SER A 418 -1.48 8.36 4.49
CA SER A 418 -0.19 8.62 5.11
C SER A 418 0.67 7.37 5.24
N ARG A 419 0.08 6.22 5.57
CA ARG A 419 0.79 4.93 5.65
C ARG A 419 1.25 4.49 4.26
N GLN A 420 0.40 4.63 3.24
CA GLN A 420 0.74 4.31 1.85
C GLN A 420 1.90 5.17 1.38
N LEU A 421 1.84 6.49 1.59
CA LEU A 421 2.92 7.40 1.22
C LEU A 421 4.22 7.08 1.94
N PHE A 422 4.18 6.84 3.25
CA PHE A 422 5.37 6.46 4.01
C PHE A 422 5.99 5.17 3.45
N THR A 423 5.19 4.12 3.30
CA THR A 423 5.68 2.80 2.87
C THR A 423 6.18 2.84 1.43
N TYR A 424 5.38 3.36 0.50
CA TYR A 424 5.66 3.29 -0.93
C TYR A 424 6.80 4.24 -1.34
N SER A 425 7.13 5.23 -0.49
CA SER A 425 8.32 6.07 -0.65
C SER A 425 9.63 5.42 -0.20
N LYS A 426 9.59 4.20 0.38
CA LYS A 426 10.83 3.43 0.69
C LYS A 426 11.45 2.77 -0.55
N GLY A 427 10.72 2.68 -1.65
CA GLY A 427 11.21 2.19 -2.94
C GLY A 427 11.67 3.31 -3.87
N LEU A 428 11.59 3.06 -5.18
CA LEU A 428 11.84 4.04 -6.24
C LEU A 428 10.76 5.14 -6.32
N GLY A 429 9.68 4.99 -5.57
CA GLY A 429 8.51 5.86 -5.60
C GLY A 429 7.22 5.12 -5.98
N TRP A 430 6.21 5.88 -6.36
CA TRP A 430 4.84 5.39 -6.53
C TRP A 430 4.05 6.16 -7.60
N SER A 431 2.99 5.53 -8.10
CA SER A 431 1.91 6.18 -8.85
C SER A 431 0.59 6.10 -8.11
N PHE A 432 -0.20 7.17 -8.12
CA PHE A 432 -1.61 7.14 -7.70
C PHE A 432 -2.54 6.75 -8.88
N SER A 433 -3.67 6.10 -8.60
CA SER A 433 -4.57 5.46 -9.59
C SER A 433 -5.09 6.37 -10.69
N GLY A 434 -5.32 7.64 -10.40
CA GLY A 434 -5.82 8.59 -11.39
C GLY A 434 -5.62 10.02 -10.96
N TRP A 435 -5.52 10.94 -11.93
CA TRP A 435 -5.53 12.37 -11.63
C TRP A 435 -6.92 12.87 -11.29
N LYS A 436 -7.88 12.63 -12.20
CA LYS A 436 -9.25 13.13 -12.12
C LYS A 436 -10.21 12.30 -12.96
N LEU A 437 -11.51 12.48 -12.71
CA LEU A 437 -12.58 11.97 -13.55
C LEU A 437 -12.88 12.89 -14.74
N TYR A 438 -13.32 12.29 -15.85
CA TYR A 438 -13.81 13.02 -17.02
C TYR A 438 -15.12 13.76 -16.69
N GLU A 439 -15.23 15.03 -17.09
CA GLU A 439 -16.40 15.89 -16.84
C GLU A 439 -16.76 16.06 -15.34
N ASP A 440 -15.81 15.89 -14.42
CA ASP A 440 -16.03 16.18 -13.00
C ASP A 440 -16.04 17.68 -12.70
N GLU A 441 -17.19 18.16 -12.22
CA GLU A 441 -17.49 19.55 -11.91
C GLU A 441 -17.21 19.93 -10.44
N ASN A 442 -17.06 18.96 -9.53
CA ASN A 442 -17.02 19.20 -8.09
C ASN A 442 -15.82 18.48 -7.42
N PRO A 443 -14.58 18.96 -7.70
CA PRO A 443 -13.39 18.36 -7.11
C PRO A 443 -13.44 18.47 -5.58
N GLY A 444 -13.10 17.38 -4.89
CA GLY A 444 -13.04 17.32 -3.43
C GLY A 444 -14.34 16.92 -2.74
N VAL A 445 -15.43 16.76 -3.48
CA VAL A 445 -16.68 16.17 -2.96
C VAL A 445 -16.67 14.68 -3.23
N ILE A 446 -16.33 13.86 -2.23
CA ILE A 446 -16.25 12.40 -2.36
C ILE A 446 -17.66 11.77 -2.31
N ASP A 447 -18.33 11.73 -3.44
CA ASP A 447 -19.72 11.27 -3.61
C ASP A 447 -19.86 9.97 -4.44
N SER A 448 -18.74 9.41 -4.91
CA SER A 448 -18.70 8.13 -5.61
C SER A 448 -17.39 7.37 -5.32
N PRO A 449 -17.39 6.02 -5.45
CA PRO A 449 -16.17 5.22 -5.31
C PRO A 449 -15.03 5.70 -6.22
N ALA A 450 -15.35 6.09 -7.46
CA ALA A 450 -14.36 6.53 -8.46
C ALA A 450 -13.56 7.76 -8.02
N LYS A 451 -14.12 8.63 -7.17
CA LYS A 451 -13.39 9.79 -6.64
C LYS A 451 -12.31 9.43 -5.61
N LEU A 452 -12.39 8.25 -4.98
CA LEU A 452 -11.32 7.76 -4.10
C LEU A 452 -10.05 7.37 -4.88
N LEU A 453 -10.19 7.10 -6.19
CA LEU A 453 -9.12 6.77 -7.12
C LEU A 453 -8.49 8.01 -7.76
N CYS A 454 -9.01 9.20 -7.47
CA CYS A 454 -8.58 10.45 -8.10
C CYS A 454 -7.80 11.33 -7.14
N LEU A 455 -6.51 11.54 -7.41
CA LEU A 455 -5.60 12.32 -6.55
C LEU A 455 -6.12 13.74 -6.33
N ARG A 456 -6.62 14.40 -7.40
CA ARG A 456 -7.18 15.75 -7.33
C ARG A 456 -8.33 15.82 -6.33
N ASP A 457 -9.20 14.83 -6.34
CA ASP A 457 -10.37 14.76 -5.46
C ASP A 457 -9.97 14.50 -4.01
N VAL A 458 -9.16 13.46 -3.75
CA VAL A 458 -8.78 13.12 -2.37
C VAL A 458 -7.89 14.20 -1.75
N ALA A 459 -7.04 14.87 -2.53
CA ALA A 459 -6.25 15.99 -2.07
C ALA A 459 -7.13 17.21 -1.76
N SER A 460 -8.07 17.56 -2.65
CA SER A 460 -9.00 18.68 -2.44
C SER A 460 -9.95 18.44 -1.26
N ALA A 461 -10.32 17.18 -1.00
CA ALA A 461 -11.09 16.77 0.18
C ALA A 461 -10.26 16.79 1.48
N GLY A 462 -8.95 17.05 1.40
CA GLY A 462 -8.02 16.98 2.53
C GLY A 462 -7.87 15.57 3.09
N LEU A 463 -8.17 14.53 2.30
CA LEU A 463 -7.98 13.12 2.64
C LEU A 463 -6.56 12.63 2.33
N PHE A 464 -5.82 13.36 1.51
CA PHE A 464 -4.45 13.03 1.13
C PHE A 464 -3.46 13.97 1.85
N PRO A 465 -2.36 13.46 2.41
CA PRO A 465 -1.33 14.29 3.02
C PRO A 465 -0.71 15.26 2.03
N SER A 466 -0.14 16.34 2.56
CA SER A 466 0.66 17.23 1.71
C SER A 466 1.95 16.52 1.32
N LEU A 467 2.19 16.37 0.01
CA LEU A 467 3.42 15.81 -0.53
C LEU A 467 4.66 16.69 -0.33
N THR A 468 4.47 17.90 0.20
CA THR A 468 5.54 18.82 0.63
C THR A 468 5.94 18.63 2.10
N SER A 469 5.15 17.86 2.86
CA SER A 469 5.38 17.71 4.30
C SER A 469 6.59 16.82 4.61
N ASP A 470 7.24 17.09 5.74
CA ASP A 470 8.44 16.38 6.18
C ASP A 470 8.10 14.89 6.41
N SER A 471 8.88 13.98 5.81
CA SER A 471 8.69 12.52 5.85
C SER A 471 8.59 11.97 7.28
N LYS A 472 9.14 12.71 8.25
CA LYS A 472 9.04 12.43 9.68
C LYS A 472 7.60 12.43 10.21
N SER A 473 6.72 13.26 9.65
CA SER A 473 5.31 13.29 10.05
C SER A 473 4.53 12.09 9.50
N GLU A 474 4.90 11.62 8.31
CA GLU A 474 4.33 10.44 7.66
C GLU A 474 4.82 9.15 8.34
N ALA A 475 6.10 9.09 8.73
CA ALA A 475 6.71 8.00 9.49
C ALA A 475 5.97 7.69 10.80
N MET A 476 5.43 8.72 11.45
CA MET A 476 4.59 8.55 12.65
C MET A 476 3.30 7.75 12.39
N SER A 477 2.85 7.65 11.13
CA SER A 477 1.63 6.92 10.78
C SER A 477 1.79 5.43 10.96
N CYS A 478 2.98 4.86 10.71
CA CYS A 478 3.27 3.46 10.97
C CYS A 478 3.79 3.19 12.40
N LEU A 479 4.06 4.23 13.20
CA LEU A 479 4.53 4.07 14.58
C LEU A 479 3.49 3.33 15.45
N ASN A 480 2.22 3.65 15.27
CA ASN A 480 1.10 3.05 15.99
C ASN A 480 0.19 2.30 15.02
N GLY A 481 -0.52 1.30 15.53
CA GLY A 481 -1.61 0.67 14.80
C GLY A 481 -2.74 1.67 14.51
N PRO A 482 -3.63 1.39 13.55
CA PRO A 482 -4.82 2.20 13.35
C PRO A 482 -5.70 2.20 14.61
N VAL A 483 -6.43 3.30 14.83
CA VAL A 483 -7.25 3.47 16.03
C VAL A 483 -8.51 2.62 15.91
N ALA A 484 -8.72 1.68 16.83
CA ALA A 484 -9.89 0.80 16.78
C ALA A 484 -11.20 1.51 17.23
N ASP A 485 -12.34 1.06 16.69
CA ASP A 485 -13.68 1.61 16.95
C ASP A 485 -14.03 1.76 18.44
N PHE A 486 -13.70 0.76 19.27
CA PHE A 486 -14.03 0.78 20.70
C PHE A 486 -13.27 1.87 21.47
N ALA A 487 -12.10 2.31 20.99
CA ALA A 487 -11.31 3.37 21.61
C ALA A 487 -11.91 4.76 21.35
N LEU A 488 -12.75 4.89 20.31
CA LEU A 488 -13.36 6.16 19.92
C LEU A 488 -14.71 6.43 20.59
N GLY A 489 -15.23 5.48 21.39
CA GLY A 489 -16.53 5.62 22.04
C GLY A 489 -17.72 5.59 21.06
N ASP A 490 -17.48 5.30 19.79
CA ASP A 490 -18.51 4.96 18.82
C ASP A 490 -19.04 3.59 19.21
N ALA A 491 -20.16 3.59 19.95
CA ALA A 491 -20.92 2.38 20.22
C ALA A 491 -21.11 1.64 18.88
N THR A 492 -20.86 0.34 18.89
CA THR A 492 -20.62 -0.56 17.75
C THR A 492 -21.84 -0.77 16.84
N LEU A 493 -22.65 0.24 16.56
CA LEU A 493 -23.93 0.14 15.87
C LEU A 493 -24.13 1.39 14.99
N ALA A 494 -23.62 1.28 13.76
CA ALA A 494 -23.70 2.23 12.64
C ALA A 494 -22.81 3.50 12.76
N PRO A 495 -22.23 3.98 11.63
CA PRO A 495 -21.61 5.29 11.59
C PRO A 495 -22.58 6.36 12.07
N THR A 496 -22.09 7.25 12.93
CA THR A 496 -22.75 8.55 13.12
C THR A 496 -22.89 9.17 11.75
N LEU A 497 -24.14 9.21 11.26
CA LEU A 497 -24.50 9.88 10.03
C LEU A 497 -23.88 11.28 10.05
N ALA A 498 -23.31 11.70 8.93
CA ALA A 498 -22.82 13.06 8.77
C ALA A 498 -23.89 14.05 9.28
N PRO A 499 -23.48 15.12 10.00
CA PRO A 499 -24.44 16.15 10.36
C PRO A 499 -25.11 16.63 9.06
N PRO A 500 -26.45 16.72 9.03
CA PRO A 500 -27.16 17.08 7.81
C PRO A 500 -26.68 18.44 7.27
N PRO A 501 -26.77 18.66 5.94
CA PRO A 501 -26.46 19.97 5.36
C PRO A 501 -27.22 21.09 6.08
N ASP A 502 -26.57 22.25 6.24
CA ASP A 502 -27.25 23.42 6.81
C ASP A 502 -28.37 23.87 5.87
N CYS A 503 -29.62 23.59 6.27
CA CYS A 503 -30.82 23.95 5.53
C CYS A 503 -31.29 25.40 5.80
N GLY A 504 -30.49 26.22 6.51
CA GLY A 504 -30.87 27.57 6.90
C GLY A 504 -32.14 27.59 7.75
N ASN A 505 -33.22 28.16 7.23
CA ASN A 505 -34.54 28.19 7.90
C ASN A 505 -35.38 26.91 7.71
N GLY A 506 -34.87 25.93 6.96
CA GLY A 506 -35.48 24.62 6.77
C GLY A 506 -34.95 23.59 7.77
N TRP A 507 -35.46 22.36 7.67
CA TRP A 507 -34.86 21.19 8.32
C TRP A 507 -34.50 20.16 7.26
N TRP A 508 -33.43 19.40 7.52
CA TRP A 508 -33.11 18.26 6.67
C TRP A 508 -34.09 17.11 6.92
N ASN A 509 -34.77 16.68 5.87
CA ASN A 509 -35.62 15.52 5.91
C ASN A 509 -34.79 14.27 5.57
N PHE A 510 -34.53 13.46 6.60
CA PHE A 510 -33.76 12.22 6.49
C PHE A 510 -34.42 11.15 5.60
N THR A 511 -35.75 11.21 5.39
CA THR A 511 -36.48 10.27 4.53
C THR A 511 -36.39 10.66 3.06
N THR A 512 -36.46 11.96 2.74
CA THR A 512 -36.45 12.45 1.35
C THR A 512 -35.07 12.88 0.86
N LYS A 513 -34.07 12.90 1.76
CA LYS A 513 -32.71 13.41 1.53
C LYS A 513 -32.70 14.83 0.92
N LYS A 514 -33.57 15.73 1.43
CA LYS A 514 -33.69 17.14 0.98
C LYS A 514 -33.99 18.08 2.15
N CYS A 515 -33.69 19.37 1.99
CA CYS A 515 -34.13 20.41 2.91
C CYS A 515 -35.63 20.72 2.70
N ASP A 516 -36.43 20.45 3.71
CA ASP A 516 -37.84 20.84 3.77
C ASP A 516 -37.98 22.15 4.54
N TYR A 517 -39.04 22.90 4.24
CA TYR A 517 -39.29 24.21 4.83
C TYR A 517 -40.64 24.22 5.55
N TRP A 518 -40.70 24.92 6.68
CA TRP A 518 -41.96 25.05 7.41
C TRP A 518 -42.87 26.03 6.67
N ILE A 519 -43.95 25.52 6.08
CA ILE A 519 -45.07 26.34 5.66
C ILE A 519 -46.10 26.25 6.79
N PRO A 520 -46.36 27.32 7.57
CA PRO A 520 -47.40 27.28 8.59
C PRO A 520 -48.74 26.88 7.96
N PRO A 521 -49.43 25.84 8.47
CA PRO A 521 -50.82 25.65 8.11
C PRO A 521 -51.65 26.85 8.63
N PRO A 522 -52.73 27.24 7.93
CA PRO A 522 -53.62 28.30 8.40
C PRO A 522 -54.21 27.95 9.78
N PRO A 523 -54.44 28.95 10.65
CA PRO A 523 -54.75 28.71 12.06
C PRO A 523 -56.13 28.06 12.24
N THR A 524 -56.16 26.86 12.80
CA THR A 524 -57.38 26.19 13.27
C THR A 524 -57.64 26.50 14.76
N PRO A 525 -58.90 26.58 15.21
CA PRO A 525 -59.26 26.92 16.59
C PRO A 525 -58.87 25.85 17.63
N SER A 526 -58.72 26.31 18.88
CA SER A 526 -58.26 25.61 20.10
C SER A 526 -59.08 24.37 20.53
N PRO A 527 -58.54 23.52 21.43
CA PRO A 527 -58.60 22.05 21.33
C PRO A 527 -59.69 21.38 22.16
N THR A 528 -60.05 20.15 21.78
CA THR A 528 -60.80 19.20 22.62
C THR A 528 -59.88 18.08 23.13
N GLU A 529 -60.21 17.59 24.32
CA GLU A 529 -59.42 16.81 25.27
C GLU A 529 -58.79 15.48 24.77
N LYS A 530 -57.72 15.11 25.48
CA LYS A 530 -56.90 13.88 25.34
C LYS A 530 -57.70 12.57 25.41
N PRO A 531 -57.11 11.48 24.88
CA PRO A 531 -57.08 10.23 25.62
C PRO A 531 -55.66 9.80 26.02
N THR A 532 -55.61 9.30 27.24
CA THR A 532 -54.54 8.61 27.95
C THR A 532 -54.17 7.25 27.36
N MET A 533 -52.87 6.95 27.26
CA MET A 533 -52.35 5.59 27.49
C MET A 533 -50.88 5.61 27.95
N PRO A 534 -50.45 4.71 28.85
CA PRO A 534 -49.13 4.74 29.48
C PRO A 534 -48.09 3.87 28.76
N CYS A 535 -46.83 4.30 28.77
CA CYS A 535 -45.65 3.51 28.44
C CYS A 535 -45.52 2.26 29.35
N PRO A 536 -45.15 1.08 28.81
CA PRO A 536 -44.53 0.04 29.60
C PRO A 536 -43.00 0.00 29.39
N SER A 537 -42.31 0.16 30.52
CA SER A 537 -41.03 -0.44 30.93
C SER A 537 -39.82 -0.39 29.98
N CYS A 538 -38.84 0.45 30.34
CA CYS A 538 -37.44 0.23 30.07
C CYS A 538 -36.96 -0.98 30.90
N GLU A 539 -36.48 -2.05 30.24
CA GLU A 539 -35.63 -3.05 30.89
C GLU A 539 -34.16 -2.66 30.67
N GLU A 540 -33.43 -2.47 31.76
CA GLU A 540 -31.97 -2.32 31.75
C GLU A 540 -31.33 -3.68 31.45
N VAL A 541 -30.59 -3.76 30.34
CA VAL A 541 -29.79 -4.93 30.01
C VAL A 541 -28.52 -4.91 30.89
N SER A 542 -28.40 -5.88 31.79
CA SER A 542 -27.26 -5.96 32.71
C SER A 542 -25.96 -6.35 31.99
N ASN A 543 -24.85 -5.72 32.39
CA ASN A 543 -23.48 -5.88 31.87
C ASN A 543 -22.88 -7.30 31.99
N MET A 544 -23.63 -8.30 32.47
CA MET A 544 -23.15 -9.67 32.62
C MET A 544 -23.24 -10.51 31.33
N ALA A 545 -24.04 -10.07 30.34
CA ALA A 545 -24.14 -10.75 29.04
C ALA A 545 -22.95 -10.47 28.10
N LEU A 546 -22.27 -9.32 28.25
CA LEU A 546 -21.16 -8.91 27.39
C LEU A 546 -19.83 -9.62 27.71
N VAL A 547 -19.65 -10.07 28.96
CA VAL A 547 -18.43 -10.81 29.37
C VAL A 547 -18.50 -12.28 28.96
N GLN A 548 -19.70 -12.84 28.79
CA GLN A 548 -19.87 -14.24 28.37
C GLN A 548 -19.73 -14.43 26.85
N SER A 549 -19.94 -13.41 26.01
CA SER A 549 -19.78 -13.52 24.55
C SER A 549 -18.33 -13.43 24.09
N ALA A 550 -17.48 -12.63 24.77
CA ALA A 550 -16.04 -12.53 24.46
C ALA A 550 -15.26 -13.82 24.79
N ALA A 551 -15.62 -14.50 25.89
CA ALA A 551 -15.03 -15.80 26.24
C ALA A 551 -15.50 -16.93 25.29
N ALA A 552 -16.72 -16.83 24.75
CA ALA A 552 -17.26 -17.81 23.81
C ALA A 552 -16.57 -17.74 22.42
N GLY A 553 -16.22 -16.55 21.94
CA GLY A 553 -15.56 -16.37 20.63
C GLY A 553 -14.16 -17.00 20.56
N ALA A 554 -13.34 -16.80 21.60
CA ALA A 554 -12.00 -17.40 21.68
C ALA A 554 -12.04 -18.93 21.84
N VAL A 555 -13.02 -19.45 22.58
CA VAL A 555 -13.20 -20.90 22.78
C VAL A 555 -13.76 -21.57 21.50
N VAL A 556 -14.67 -20.92 20.78
CA VAL A 556 -15.20 -21.44 19.51
C VAL A 556 -14.12 -21.48 18.43
N ALA A 557 -13.25 -20.47 18.33
CA ALA A 557 -12.12 -20.47 17.39
C ALA A 557 -11.08 -21.57 17.72
N LEU A 558 -10.78 -21.79 19.01
CA LEU A 558 -9.87 -22.85 19.44
C LEU A 558 -10.46 -24.25 19.26
N VAL A 559 -11.75 -24.43 19.53
CA VAL A 559 -12.45 -25.71 19.35
C VAL A 559 -12.65 -26.02 17.87
N LEU A 560 -12.92 -25.04 17.01
CA LEU A 560 -12.98 -25.21 15.55
C LEU A 560 -11.60 -25.54 14.98
N ASN A 561 -10.53 -24.85 15.39
CA ASN A 561 -9.17 -25.17 14.95
C ASN A 561 -8.72 -26.58 15.41
N TRP A 562 -9.10 -26.99 16.64
CA TRP A 562 -8.83 -28.34 17.14
C TRP A 562 -9.68 -29.41 16.43
N ALA A 563 -10.97 -29.15 16.16
CA ALA A 563 -11.86 -30.07 15.46
C ALA A 563 -11.46 -30.26 13.99
N VAL A 564 -11.03 -29.19 13.31
CA VAL A 564 -10.47 -29.24 11.95
C VAL A 564 -9.17 -30.05 11.93
N LYS A 565 -8.25 -29.82 12.88
CA LYS A 565 -7.02 -30.62 13.01
C LYS A 565 -7.25 -32.11 13.34
N LYS A 566 -8.35 -32.44 14.02
CA LYS A 566 -8.69 -33.81 14.43
C LYS A 566 -9.49 -34.58 13.37
N MET A 567 -10.31 -33.90 12.57
CA MET A 567 -11.10 -34.54 11.50
C MET A 567 -10.33 -34.73 10.19
N PHE A 568 -9.33 -33.88 9.91
CA PHE A 568 -8.59 -33.89 8.64
C PHE A 568 -7.12 -34.30 8.79
N GLY A 569 -6.87 -35.37 9.56
CA GLY A 569 -5.55 -35.95 9.84
C GLY A 569 -4.39 -35.47 8.95
N ARG A 570 -3.44 -34.78 9.59
CA ARG A 570 -2.08 -34.42 9.14
C ARG A 570 -1.73 -34.76 7.67
N HIS A 571 -2.03 -33.83 6.77
CA HIS A 571 -1.29 -33.68 5.52
C HIS A 571 -0.75 -32.26 5.43
N ASP A 572 0.56 -32.16 5.65
CA ASP A 572 1.38 -31.00 5.32
C ASP A 572 1.45 -30.90 3.79
N GLY A 573 0.96 -29.79 3.25
CA GLY A 573 0.94 -29.54 1.80
C GLY A 573 0.37 -28.17 1.50
N TYR A 574 1.15 -27.11 1.74
CA TYR A 574 0.96 -25.84 1.06
C TYR A 574 1.49 -25.98 -0.38
N GLU A 575 0.72 -26.66 -1.23
CA GLU A 575 0.90 -26.54 -2.67
C GLU A 575 -0.47 -26.36 -3.30
N THR A 576 -0.70 -25.12 -3.76
CA THR A 576 -1.70 -24.70 -4.74
C THR A 576 -3.17 -24.85 -4.35
N LEU A 577 -3.93 -23.76 -4.52
CA LEU A 577 -5.23 -23.67 -5.19
C LEU A 577 -5.92 -22.34 -4.82
N PRO A 578 -6.72 -21.79 -5.74
CA PRO A 578 -6.40 -21.26 -7.06
C PRO A 578 -6.37 -19.72 -7.07
#